data_AF-A0A3R6YM89-F1
#
_entry.id   AF-A0A3R6YM89-F1
#
_cell.length_a   1.000
_cell.length_b   1.000
_cell.length_c   1.000
_cell.angle_alpha   90.00
_cell.angle_beta   90.00
_cell.angle_gamma   90.00
#
_symmetry.space_group_name_H-M   'P 1'
#
loop_
_entity.id
_entity.type
_entity.pdbx_description
1 polymer ?
#
loop_
_entity_poly.entity_id
_entity_poly.type
_entity_poly.pdbx_seq_one_letter_code
_entity_poly.pdbx_strand_id
1 'polypeptide(L)'
;MARRTSLQGPHPTSLTTRSINQGVSLLNNLEMQRQAKRTRYSTHLADEPDTDTDSIAPIYDAFLEAQGPEGILTMTNCSPSEFNILWADVRSHLFKHWNVGSRRKSEVTAKDLLLMLLTSLKHCGAWDVVAAVFKQKVATFEKRVMKFLTVLYP
;
A
#
# COMPACT_ATOMS: atom_id res chain seq x y z
N MET A 1 1.60 -35.12 -52.52
CA MET A 1 0.57 -35.10 -51.45
C MET A 1 1.27 -34.82 -50.12
N ALA A 2 1.18 -33.60 -49.59
CA ALA A 2 1.84 -33.20 -48.35
C ALA A 2 0.81 -33.09 -47.22
N ARG A 3 0.98 -33.90 -46.17
CA ARG A 3 0.11 -33.98 -44.99
C ARG A 3 0.43 -32.81 -44.06
N ARG A 4 -0.46 -31.81 -43.98
CA ARG A 4 -0.38 -30.74 -42.98
C ARG A 4 -0.82 -31.31 -41.62
N THR A 5 0.13 -31.51 -40.71
CA THR A 5 -0.13 -31.70 -39.28
C THR A 5 -0.47 -30.35 -38.67
N SER A 6 -1.71 -30.17 -38.25
CA SER A 6 -2.19 -29.03 -37.47
C SER A 6 -1.60 -29.10 -36.06
N LEU A 7 -0.70 -28.18 -35.73
CA LEU A 7 -0.27 -27.91 -34.35
C LEU A 7 -1.41 -27.20 -33.62
N GLN A 8 -2.10 -27.93 -32.76
CA GLN A 8 -3.11 -27.39 -31.86
C GLN A 8 -2.37 -26.73 -30.68
N GLY A 9 -2.43 -25.40 -30.60
CA GLY A 9 -1.86 -24.65 -29.48
C GLY A 9 -2.53 -24.98 -28.14
N PRO A 10 -1.92 -24.64 -26.99
CA PRO A 10 -2.48 -24.95 -25.68
C PRO A 10 -3.85 -24.27 -25.52
N HIS A 11 -4.91 -25.05 -25.42
CA HIS A 11 -6.23 -24.54 -25.05
C HIS A 11 -6.19 -24.02 -23.60
N PRO A 12 -6.81 -22.86 -23.30
CA PRO A 12 -6.93 -22.39 -21.92
C PRO A 12 -7.67 -23.45 -21.10
N THR A 13 -7.03 -23.98 -20.07
CA THR A 13 -7.59 -25.02 -19.20
C THR A 13 -8.89 -24.49 -18.60
N SER A 14 -10.03 -25.12 -18.93
CA SER A 14 -11.32 -24.71 -18.37
C SER A 14 -11.28 -24.79 -16.85
N LEU A 15 -11.64 -23.72 -16.15
CA LEU A 15 -11.77 -23.71 -14.70
C LEU A 15 -12.73 -24.82 -14.27
N THR A 16 -12.23 -25.81 -13.54
CA THR A 16 -13.04 -26.90 -12.99
C THR A 16 -13.42 -26.59 -11.54
N THR A 17 -14.57 -27.08 -11.09
CA THR A 17 -15.01 -26.97 -9.68
C THR A 17 -13.94 -27.44 -8.69
N ARG A 18 -13.19 -28.49 -9.07
CA ARG A 18 -12.09 -29.02 -8.26
C ARG A 18 -10.94 -28.01 -8.14
N SER A 19 -10.51 -27.40 -9.25
CA SER A 19 -9.45 -26.37 -9.21
C SER A 19 -9.88 -25.11 -8.46
N ILE A 20 -11.16 -24.75 -8.52
CA ILE A 20 -11.72 -23.62 -7.77
C ILE A 20 -11.63 -23.91 -6.26
N ASN A 21 -12.14 -25.07 -5.82
CA ASN A 21 -12.12 -25.46 -4.41
C ASN A 21 -10.69 -25.55 -3.87
N GLN A 22 -9.77 -26.12 -4.64
CA GLN A 22 -8.35 -26.17 -4.30
C GLN A 22 -7.75 -24.77 -4.15
N GLY A 23 -8.07 -23.85 -5.07
CA GLY A 23 -7.64 -22.46 -5.00
C GLY A 23 -8.16 -21.75 -3.75
N VAL A 24 -9.45 -21.91 -3.42
CA VAL A 24 -10.05 -21.32 -2.21
C VAL A 24 -9.41 -21.87 -0.93
N SER A 25 -9.13 -23.18 -0.86
CA SER A 25 -8.43 -23.77 0.29
C SER A 25 -7.02 -23.22 0.47
N LEU A 26 -6.28 -23.00 -0.64
CA LEU A 26 -4.96 -22.37 -0.60
C LEU A 26 -5.02 -20.94 -0.08
N LEU A 27 -5.97 -20.14 -0.57
CA LEU A 27 -6.16 -18.75 -0.12
C LEU A 27 -6.49 -18.67 1.38
N ASN A 28 -7.38 -19.54 1.87
CA ASN A 28 -7.69 -19.62 3.29
C ASN A 28 -6.47 -20.01 4.14
N ASN A 29 -5.61 -20.91 3.64
CA ASN A 29 -4.37 -21.27 4.32
C ASN A 29 -3.41 -20.07 4.41
N LEU A 30 -3.26 -19.31 3.32
CA LEU A 30 -2.44 -18.09 3.29
C LEU A 30 -2.96 -17.03 4.28
N GLU A 31 -4.28 -16.85 4.38
CA GLU A 31 -4.86 -15.91 5.35
C GLU A 31 -4.59 -16.36 6.79
N MET A 32 -4.78 -17.64 7.11
CA MET A 32 -4.45 -18.20 8.42
C MET A 32 -2.96 -17.98 8.77
N GLN A 33 -2.05 -18.19 7.82
CA GLN A 33 -0.64 -17.92 8.02
C GLN A 33 -0.35 -16.43 8.26
N ARG A 34 -1.02 -15.53 7.53
CA ARG A 34 -0.90 -14.07 7.75
C ARG A 34 -1.38 -13.69 9.14
N GLN A 35 -2.52 -14.20 9.58
CA GLN A 35 -3.06 -13.93 10.92
C GLN A 35 -2.12 -14.47 12.01
N ALA A 36 -1.62 -15.71 11.87
CA ALA A 36 -0.70 -16.32 12.82
C ALA A 36 0.66 -15.61 12.91
N LYS A 37 1.13 -14.99 11.82
CA LYS A 37 2.32 -14.11 11.84
C LYS A 37 2.04 -12.83 12.62
N ARG A 38 0.90 -12.17 12.38
CA ARG A 38 0.52 -10.93 13.06
C ARG A 38 0.46 -11.11 14.58
N THR A 39 -0.06 -12.23 15.06
CA THR A 39 -0.13 -12.53 16.51
C THR A 39 1.22 -12.78 17.19
N ARG A 40 2.32 -12.97 16.44
CA ARG A 40 3.67 -13.19 17.01
C ARG A 40 4.38 -11.90 17.39
N TYR A 41 3.90 -10.76 16.92
CA TYR A 41 4.50 -9.47 17.22
C TYR A 41 3.73 -8.81 18.36
N SER A 42 4.46 -8.40 19.39
CA SER A 42 3.91 -7.55 20.45
C SER A 42 3.50 -6.21 19.85
N THR A 43 2.27 -5.76 20.12
CA THR A 43 1.81 -4.39 19.82
C THR A 43 2.41 -3.35 20.77
N HIS A 44 3.12 -3.78 21.81
CA HIS A 44 3.78 -2.92 22.78
C HIS A 44 5.26 -2.73 22.44
N LEU A 45 5.69 -1.48 22.28
CA LEU A 45 7.10 -1.10 22.21
C LEU A 45 7.42 0.08 23.13
N ALA A 46 8.66 0.04 23.63
CA ALA A 46 9.25 0.98 24.56
C ALA A 46 9.31 2.41 23.99
N ASP A 47 9.16 3.38 24.89
CA ASP A 47 9.24 4.81 24.60
C ASP A 47 10.64 5.17 24.08
N GLU A 48 10.79 5.27 22.76
CA GLU A 48 11.95 5.93 22.16
C GLU A 48 11.61 7.41 21.91
N PRO A 49 12.41 8.35 22.43
CA PRO A 49 12.08 9.77 22.41
C PRO A 49 12.12 10.36 20.99
N ASP A 50 11.01 11.00 20.64
CA ASP A 50 10.78 11.78 19.44
C ASP A 50 11.88 12.82 19.24
N THR A 51 12.73 12.60 18.24
CA THR A 51 13.72 13.57 17.78
C THR A 51 13.44 13.95 16.32
N ASP A 52 12.77 15.09 16.24
CA ASP A 52 12.54 16.05 15.16
C ASP A 52 11.95 15.57 13.82
N THR A 53 10.83 16.24 13.51
CA THR A 53 9.84 15.95 12.46
C THR A 53 9.76 17.15 11.53
N ASP A 54 10.78 17.40 10.71
CA ASP A 54 10.78 18.53 9.75
C ASP A 54 10.09 18.20 8.41
N SER A 55 8.90 17.61 8.50
CA SER A 55 7.89 17.71 7.45
C SER A 55 6.51 17.58 8.08
N ILE A 56 5.82 18.71 8.22
CA ILE A 56 4.39 18.76 8.61
C ILE A 56 3.63 17.89 7.60
N ALA A 57 2.84 16.94 8.07
CA ALA A 57 2.08 16.00 7.23
C ALA A 57 0.59 16.36 7.29
N PRO A 58 0.18 17.48 6.65
CA PRO A 58 -1.12 18.08 6.87
C PRO A 58 -2.29 17.17 6.49
N ILE A 59 -2.09 16.20 5.58
CA ILE A 59 -3.16 15.25 5.23
C ILE A 59 -3.29 14.21 6.33
N TYR A 60 -2.18 13.61 6.77
CA TYR A 60 -2.19 12.67 7.88
C TYR A 60 -2.77 13.31 9.14
N ASP A 61 -2.31 14.50 9.49
CA ASP A 61 -2.76 15.23 10.67
C ASP A 61 -4.26 15.55 10.60
N ALA A 62 -4.77 15.98 9.44
CA ALA A 62 -6.19 16.24 9.23
C ALA A 62 -7.07 14.97 9.38
N PHE A 63 -6.61 13.81 8.89
CA PHE A 63 -7.33 12.55 9.09
C PHE A 63 -7.32 12.11 10.55
N LEU A 64 -6.18 12.27 11.23
CA LEU A 64 -6.04 11.94 12.64
C LEU A 64 -6.91 12.84 13.52
N GLU A 65 -6.98 14.14 13.22
CA GLU A 65 -7.83 15.10 13.94
C GLU A 65 -9.33 14.81 13.70
N ALA A 66 -9.73 14.50 12.48
CA ALA A 66 -11.14 14.35 12.11
C ALA A 66 -11.74 12.98 12.48
N GLN A 67 -10.97 11.89 12.40
CA GLN A 67 -11.47 10.52 12.60
C GLN A 67 -10.77 9.77 13.75
N GLY A 68 -9.79 10.42 14.39
CA GLY A 68 -8.99 9.81 15.44
C GLY A 68 -8.10 8.66 14.94
N PRO A 69 -7.45 7.95 15.88
CA PRO A 69 -6.61 6.78 15.59
C PRO A 69 -7.33 5.68 14.80
N GLU A 70 -8.62 5.46 15.08
CA GLU A 70 -9.44 4.45 14.42
C GLU A 70 -9.64 4.73 12.92
N GLY A 71 -9.68 6.01 12.52
CA GLY A 71 -9.74 6.39 11.11
C GLY A 71 -8.49 5.94 10.34
N ILE A 72 -7.31 6.18 10.92
CA ILE A 72 -6.02 5.77 10.33
C ILE A 72 -5.93 4.25 10.22
N LEU A 73 -6.30 3.53 11.29
CA LEU A 73 -6.36 2.07 11.31
C LEU A 73 -7.34 1.53 10.26
N THR A 74 -8.53 2.11 10.17
CA THR A 74 -9.57 1.72 9.22
C THR A 74 -9.12 1.98 7.77
N MET A 75 -8.33 3.00 7.49
CA MET A 75 -7.87 3.28 6.13
C MET A 75 -6.59 2.56 5.72
N THR A 76 -5.76 2.08 6.66
CA THR A 76 -4.43 1.53 6.34
C THR A 76 -4.15 0.12 6.87
N ASN A 77 -4.96 -0.38 7.82
CA ASN A 77 -4.66 -1.52 8.69
C ASN A 77 -3.46 -1.30 9.63
N CYS A 78 -2.98 -0.06 9.77
CA CYS A 78 -1.95 0.32 10.74
C CYS A 78 -2.53 1.33 11.73
N SER A 79 -2.33 1.09 13.02
CA SER A 79 -2.50 2.12 14.03
C SER A 79 -1.56 3.31 13.77
N PRO A 80 -1.84 4.51 14.32
CA PRO A 80 -0.93 5.65 14.21
C PRO A 80 0.51 5.36 14.64
N SER A 81 0.70 4.54 15.68
CA SER A 81 2.03 4.14 16.16
C SER A 81 2.75 3.24 15.15
N GLU A 82 2.08 2.20 14.64
CA GLU A 82 2.65 1.32 13.59
C GLU A 82 2.97 2.10 12.31
N PHE A 83 2.12 3.06 11.94
CA PHE A 83 2.38 3.96 10.82
C PHE A 83 3.64 4.79 11.04
N ASN A 84 3.81 5.37 12.24
CA ASN A 84 4.98 6.17 12.56
C ASN A 84 6.27 5.33 12.62
N ILE A 85 6.20 4.08 13.09
CA ILE A 85 7.33 3.13 13.03
C ILE A 85 7.73 2.90 11.57
N LEU A 86 6.76 2.54 10.72
CA LEU A 86 7.02 2.34 9.30
C LEU A 86 7.62 3.60 8.66
N TRP A 87 7.07 4.78 8.99
CA TRP A 87 7.61 6.05 8.53
C TRP A 87 9.04 6.28 9.00
N ALA A 88 9.37 6.00 10.26
CA ALA A 88 10.73 6.14 10.79
C ALA A 88 11.73 5.24 10.03
N ASP A 89 11.33 4.03 9.65
CA ASP A 89 12.16 3.10 8.89
C ASP A 89 12.44 3.60 7.46
N VAL A 90 11.43 4.19 6.80
CA VAL A 90 11.56 4.58 5.38
C VAL A 90 11.95 6.04 5.16
N ARG A 91 11.78 6.94 6.15
CA ARG A 91 11.93 8.40 5.97
C ARG A 91 13.31 8.81 5.45
N SER A 92 14.37 8.18 5.96
CA SER A 92 15.76 8.51 5.57
C SER A 92 16.02 8.18 4.10
N HIS A 93 15.53 7.03 3.63
CA HIS A 93 15.64 6.63 2.22
C HIS A 93 14.77 7.54 1.33
N LEU A 94 13.53 7.80 1.74
CA LEU A 94 12.62 8.65 0.98
C LEU A 94 13.13 10.08 0.87
N PHE A 95 13.65 10.70 1.93
CA PHE A 95 14.20 12.06 1.83
C PHE A 95 15.39 12.17 0.87
N LYS A 96 16.14 11.09 0.66
CA LYS A 96 17.27 11.05 -0.26
C LYS A 96 16.88 10.82 -1.72
N HIS A 97 15.79 10.12 -1.99
CA HIS A 97 15.45 9.66 -3.36
C HIS A 97 14.13 10.25 -3.88
N TRP A 98 13.24 10.68 -2.99
CA TRP A 98 11.98 11.31 -3.36
C TRP A 98 12.21 12.77 -3.77
N ASN A 99 11.55 13.19 -4.86
CA ASN A 99 11.63 14.55 -5.41
C ASN A 99 13.04 15.05 -5.82
N VAL A 100 14.06 14.19 -5.85
CA VAL A 100 15.37 14.54 -6.41
C VAL A 100 15.21 14.95 -7.87
N GLY A 101 15.77 16.11 -8.24
CA GLY A 101 15.69 16.67 -9.60
C GLY A 101 14.32 17.26 -9.98
N SER A 102 13.32 17.21 -9.10
CA SER A 102 12.03 17.88 -9.34
C SER A 102 12.17 19.39 -9.09
N ARG A 103 12.00 20.20 -10.16
CA ARG A 103 12.04 21.67 -10.06
C ARG A 103 10.85 22.28 -9.31
N ARG A 104 9.80 21.48 -9.04
CA ARG A 104 8.58 21.90 -8.32
C ARG A 104 8.49 21.16 -7.00
N LYS A 105 8.18 21.89 -5.92
CA LYS A 105 7.80 21.31 -4.62
C LYS A 105 6.47 20.55 -4.80
N SER A 106 6.42 19.31 -4.34
CA SER A 106 5.17 18.53 -4.28
C SER A 106 4.24 19.15 -3.24
N GLU A 107 2.96 19.31 -3.56
CA GLU A 107 1.90 19.76 -2.63
C GLU A 107 1.63 18.74 -1.51
N VAL A 108 2.06 17.49 -1.71
CA VAL A 108 1.86 16.38 -0.77
C VAL A 108 3.23 15.93 -0.27
N THR A 109 3.36 15.78 1.05
CA THR A 109 4.60 15.36 1.69
C THR A 109 4.88 13.86 1.49
N ALA A 110 6.10 13.43 1.79
CA ALA A 110 6.46 12.01 1.73
C ALA A 110 5.68 11.17 2.76
N LYS A 111 5.40 11.74 3.95
CA LYS A 111 4.60 11.08 4.99
C LYS A 111 3.14 10.96 4.57
N ASP A 112 2.56 12.01 3.98
CA ASP A 112 1.20 11.95 3.42
C ASP A 112 1.11 10.94 2.27
N LEU A 113 2.17 10.83 1.44
CA LEU A 113 2.21 9.82 0.38
C LEU A 113 2.31 8.40 0.89
N LEU A 114 2.96 8.18 2.03
CA LEU A 114 2.96 6.89 2.69
C LEU A 114 1.53 6.51 3.13
N LEU A 115 0.78 7.46 3.71
CA LEU A 115 -0.64 7.26 4.03
C LEU A 115 -1.45 6.92 2.78
N MET A 116 -1.32 7.73 1.72
CA MET A 116 -2.03 7.50 0.46
C MET A 116 -1.68 6.14 -0.17
N LEU A 117 -0.41 5.71 -0.10
CA LEU A 117 0.04 4.41 -0.59
C LEU A 117 -0.61 3.27 0.20
N LEU A 118 -0.53 3.29 1.54
CA LEU A 118 -1.10 2.23 2.37
C LEU A 118 -2.62 2.13 2.20
N THR A 119 -3.32 3.26 2.11
CA THR A 119 -4.76 3.26 1.81
C THR A 119 -5.05 2.67 0.43
N SER A 120 -4.25 3.00 -0.58
CA SER A 120 -4.40 2.41 -1.92
C SER A 120 -4.16 0.90 -1.93
N LEU A 121 -3.16 0.42 -1.18
CA LEU A 121 -2.86 -1.00 -1.05
C LEU A 121 -3.94 -1.76 -0.29
N LYS A 122 -4.56 -1.15 0.73
CA LYS A 122 -5.71 -1.74 1.42
C LYS A 122 -6.91 -1.90 0.50
N HIS A 123 -7.17 -0.89 -0.34
CA HIS A 123 -8.37 -0.79 -1.18
C HIS A 123 -8.08 -1.06 -2.67
N CYS A 124 -7.11 -1.92 -2.97
CA CYS A 124 -6.65 -2.26 -4.33
C CYS A 124 -7.80 -2.31 -5.34
N GLY A 125 -7.69 -1.51 -6.42
CA GLY A 125 -8.66 -1.48 -7.52
C GLY A 125 -9.73 -0.38 -7.44
N ALA A 126 -9.86 0.33 -6.32
CA ALA A 126 -10.78 1.45 -6.14
C ALA A 126 -10.08 2.82 -6.24
N TRP A 127 -9.25 3.01 -7.27
CA TRP A 127 -8.43 4.23 -7.44
C TRP A 127 -9.26 5.52 -7.46
N ASP A 128 -10.45 5.47 -8.04
CA ASP A 128 -11.42 6.57 -8.08
C ASP A 128 -11.92 6.94 -6.69
N VAL A 129 -12.31 5.94 -5.88
CA VAL A 129 -12.77 6.14 -4.50
C VAL A 129 -11.64 6.68 -3.62
N VAL A 130 -10.47 6.05 -3.67
CA VAL A 130 -9.33 6.46 -2.83
C VAL A 130 -8.85 7.87 -3.23
N ALA A 131 -8.78 8.18 -4.52
CA ALA A 131 -8.43 9.53 -4.97
C ALA A 131 -9.46 10.58 -4.50
N ALA A 132 -10.75 10.25 -4.50
CA ALA A 132 -11.81 11.13 -3.99
C ALA A 132 -11.67 11.41 -2.49
N VAL A 133 -11.31 10.39 -1.68
CA VAL A 133 -11.03 10.56 -0.24
C VAL A 133 -9.93 11.59 0.00
N PHE A 134 -8.88 11.58 -0.82
CA PHE A 134 -7.77 12.55 -0.74
C PHE A 134 -7.99 13.83 -1.57
N LYS A 135 -9.18 14.03 -2.15
CA LYS A 135 -9.51 15.17 -3.01
C LYS A 135 -8.51 15.38 -4.17
N GLN A 136 -8.01 14.27 -4.73
CA GLN A 136 -7.08 14.28 -5.86
C GLN A 136 -7.77 13.84 -7.14
N LYS A 137 -7.27 14.29 -8.30
CA LYS A 137 -7.68 13.72 -9.60
C LYS A 137 -7.13 12.30 -9.72
N VAL A 138 -7.97 11.34 -10.12
CA VAL A 138 -7.64 9.90 -10.17
C VAL A 138 -6.31 9.62 -10.88
N ALA A 139 -6.14 10.10 -12.12
CA ALA A 139 -4.91 9.87 -12.88
C ALA A 139 -3.65 10.49 -12.22
N THR A 140 -3.80 11.63 -11.55
CA THR A 140 -2.70 12.27 -10.80
C THR A 140 -2.37 11.48 -9.54
N PHE A 141 -3.39 11.01 -8.83
CA PHE A 141 -3.27 10.22 -7.62
C PHE A 141 -2.53 8.91 -7.91
N GLU A 142 -3.04 8.12 -8.86
CA GLU A 142 -2.46 6.84 -9.26
C GLU A 142 -1.00 7.00 -9.67
N LYS A 143 -0.71 7.93 -10.60
CA LYS A 143 0.66 8.19 -11.05
C LYS A 143 1.59 8.57 -9.91
N ARG A 144 1.10 9.34 -8.93
CA ARG A 144 1.89 9.79 -7.78
C ARG A 144 2.17 8.65 -6.80
N VAL A 145 1.14 7.86 -6.46
CA VAL A 145 1.26 6.68 -5.58
C VAL A 145 2.19 5.64 -6.20
N MET A 146 2.03 5.35 -7.50
CA MET A 146 2.90 4.40 -8.20
C MET A 146 4.35 4.89 -8.27
N LYS A 147 4.58 6.17 -8.57
CA LYS A 147 5.93 6.75 -8.53
C LYS A 147 6.54 6.64 -7.13
N PHE A 148 5.77 6.92 -6.09
CA PHE A 148 6.23 6.81 -4.71
C PHE A 148 6.60 5.36 -4.35
N LEU A 149 5.77 4.39 -4.76
CA LEU A 149 6.02 2.96 -4.58
C LEU A 149 7.34 2.51 -5.24
N THR A 150 7.63 2.98 -6.45
CA THR A 150 8.90 2.66 -7.15
C THR A 150 10.14 3.27 -6.47
N VAL A 151 9.98 4.30 -5.65
CA VAL A 151 11.10 4.87 -4.88
C VAL A 151 11.27 4.13 -3.54
N LEU A 152 10.16 3.67 -2.96
CA LEU A 152 10.12 2.96 -1.69
C LEU A 152 10.71 1.54 -1.79
N TYR A 153 10.62 0.90 -2.96
CA TYR A 153 11.24 -0.40 -3.25
C TYR A 153 12.26 -0.25 -4.39
N PRO A 154 13.59 -0.36 -4.12
CA PRO A 154 14.64 -0.29 -5.14
C PRO A 154 14.54 -1.38 -6.22
#